data_AF-A0A9D0NZH4-F1
#
_entry.id   AF-A0A9D0NZH4-F1
#
_cell.length_a   1.000
_cell.length_b   1.000
_cell.length_c   1.000
_cell.angle_alpha   90.00
_cell.angle_beta   90.00
_cell.angle_gamma   90.00
#
_symmetry.space_group_name_H-M   'P 1'
#
loop_
_entity.id
_entity.type
_entity.pdbx_description
1 polymer ?
#
loop_
_entity_poly.entity_id
_entity_poly.type
_entity_poly.pdbx_seq_one_letter_code
_entity_poly.pdbx_strand_id
1 'polypeptide(L)'
;MSAQAEQILQREPAVSVALLPAIFNIFSQWRLTGSQQMALLGLSNEKTLYNWKKHPEKAKLTRDLLERVSYILGIYKSLQILLPDPTLADQWLQTPNDNPLFSGSAPLER
;
A
#
# COMPACT_ATOMS: atom_id res chain seq x y z
N MET A 1 -16.45 -4.62 -8.11
CA MET A 1 -16.10 -3.63 -9.16
C MET A 1 -16.32 -4.28 -10.52
N SER A 2 -16.92 -3.58 -11.49
CA SER A 2 -17.28 -4.13 -12.81
C SER A 2 -16.11 -4.11 -13.80
N ALA A 3 -16.15 -4.96 -14.83
CA ALA A 3 -15.15 -5.02 -15.90
C ALA A 3 -14.92 -3.68 -16.64
N GLN A 4 -15.94 -2.80 -16.66
CA GLN A 4 -15.83 -1.44 -17.19
C GLN A 4 -14.84 -0.57 -16.39
N ALA A 5 -14.88 -0.64 -15.05
CA ALA A 5 -14.00 0.16 -14.20
C ALA A 5 -12.53 -0.26 -14.37
N GLU A 6 -12.28 -1.54 -14.58
CA GLU A 6 -10.94 -2.08 -14.84
C GLU A 6 -10.37 -1.59 -16.18
N GLN A 7 -11.19 -1.55 -17.23
CA GLN A 7 -10.76 -1.01 -18.53
C GLN A 7 -10.46 0.49 -18.47
N ILE A 8 -11.20 1.26 -17.66
CA ILE A 8 -10.95 2.68 -17.45
C ILE A 8 -9.63 2.88 -16.69
N LEU A 9 -9.42 2.14 -15.59
CA LEU A 9 -8.20 2.21 -14.78
C LEU A 9 -6.94 1.76 -15.55
N GLN A 10 -7.07 0.82 -16.50
CA GLN A 10 -5.96 0.36 -17.34
C GLN A 10 -5.65 1.27 -18.52
N ARG A 11 -6.59 2.13 -18.94
CA ARG A 11 -6.43 3.05 -20.08
C ARG A 11 -5.98 4.45 -19.68
N GLU A 12 -6.15 4.83 -18.42
CA GLU A 12 -5.85 6.17 -17.91
C GLU A 12 -4.52 6.19 -17.14
N PRO A 13 -3.38 6.52 -17.78
CA PRO A 13 -2.10 6.69 -17.09
C PRO A 13 -2.15 7.75 -15.99
N ALA A 14 -3.12 8.67 -16.04
CA ALA A 14 -3.37 9.64 -14.97
C ALA A 14 -3.65 8.98 -13.61
N VAL A 15 -4.29 7.81 -13.60
CA VAL A 15 -4.60 7.08 -12.36
C VAL A 15 -3.34 6.54 -11.71
N SER A 16 -2.45 5.88 -12.46
CA SER A 16 -1.20 5.35 -11.90
C SER A 16 -0.27 6.46 -11.42
N VAL A 17 -0.22 7.57 -12.16
CA VAL A 17 0.55 8.78 -11.82
C VAL A 17 0.09 9.42 -10.52
N ALA A 18 -1.19 9.34 -10.15
CA ALA A 18 -1.67 9.84 -8.86
C ALA A 18 -1.59 8.78 -7.74
N LEU A 19 -1.95 7.54 -8.06
CA LEU A 19 -2.13 6.48 -7.07
C LEU A 19 -0.82 5.97 -6.49
N LEU A 20 0.17 5.66 -7.33
CA LEU A 20 1.44 5.10 -6.84
C LEU A 20 2.24 6.07 -5.96
N PRO A 21 2.37 7.37 -6.30
CA PRO A 21 3.01 8.32 -5.40
C PRO A 21 2.32 8.41 -4.03
N ALA A 22 0.98 8.38 -3.99
CA ALA A 22 0.24 8.37 -2.72
C ALA A 22 0.57 7.12 -1.88
N ILE A 23 0.63 5.94 -2.51
CA ILE A 23 1.01 4.69 -1.84
C ILE A 23 2.45 4.72 -1.34
N PHE A 24 3.40 5.23 -2.13
CA PHE A 24 4.78 5.35 -1.67
C PHE A 24 4.94 6.39 -0.55
N ASN A 25 4.11 7.42 -0.51
CA ASN A 25 4.07 8.35 0.62
C ASN A 25 3.58 7.66 1.91
N ILE A 26 2.51 6.85 1.82
CA ILE A 26 2.04 6.03 2.96
C ILE A 26 3.14 5.07 3.43
N PHE A 27 3.80 4.37 2.51
CA PHE A 27 4.90 3.46 2.85
C PHE A 27 6.08 4.19 3.51
N SER A 28 6.34 5.45 3.13
CA SER A 28 7.34 6.28 3.78
C SER A 28 6.95 6.65 5.21
N GLN A 29 5.68 7.00 5.45
CA GLN A 29 5.16 7.32 6.79
C GLN A 29 5.22 6.09 7.70
N TRP A 30 4.84 4.94 7.19
CA TRP A 30 4.98 3.64 7.84
C TRP A 30 6.42 3.12 7.91
N ARG A 31 7.40 3.85 7.38
CA ARG A 31 8.84 3.52 7.40
C ARG A 31 9.16 2.11 6.87
N LEU A 32 8.44 1.67 5.85
CA LEU A 32 8.58 0.32 5.30
C LEU A 32 9.90 0.16 4.53
N THR A 33 10.57 -0.97 4.71
CA THR A 33 11.74 -1.37 3.91
C THR A 33 11.33 -1.73 2.49
N GLY A 34 12.31 -1.78 1.57
CA GLY A 34 12.06 -2.19 0.18
C GLY A 34 11.38 -3.56 0.07
N SER A 35 11.80 -4.54 0.88
CA SER A 35 11.21 -5.88 0.90
C SER A 35 9.77 -5.88 1.42
N GLN A 36 9.45 -5.10 2.44
CA GLN A 36 8.08 -4.94 2.94
C GLN A 36 7.17 -4.27 1.91
N GLN A 37 7.66 -3.23 1.23
CA GLN A 37 6.92 -2.58 0.14
C GLN A 37 6.63 -3.55 -1.01
N MET A 38 7.62 -4.37 -1.38
CA MET A 38 7.45 -5.41 -2.39
C MET A 38 6.41 -6.44 -1.97
N ALA A 39 6.47 -6.94 -0.72
CA ALA A 39 5.51 -7.91 -0.20
C ALA A 39 4.07 -7.38 -0.24
N LEU A 40 3.84 -6.13 0.19
CA LEU A 40 2.52 -5.52 0.17
C LEU A 40 1.99 -5.30 -1.25
N LEU A 41 2.86 -4.90 -2.19
CA LEU A 41 2.50 -4.70 -3.60
C LEU A 41 2.47 -6.00 -4.42
N GLY A 42 2.80 -7.16 -3.83
CA GLY A 42 2.86 -8.44 -4.56
C GLY A 42 3.99 -8.51 -5.59
N LEU A 43 5.08 -7.77 -5.37
CA LEU A 43 6.23 -7.72 -6.28
C LEU A 43 7.28 -8.76 -5.88
N SER A 44 7.80 -9.49 -6.86
CA SER A 44 8.93 -10.42 -6.68
C SER A 44 10.27 -9.86 -7.18
N ASN A 45 10.26 -8.68 -7.81
CA ASN A 45 11.45 -8.08 -8.41
C ASN A 45 11.65 -6.64 -7.92
N GLU A 46 12.78 -6.39 -7.27
CA GLU A 46 13.16 -5.07 -6.73
C GLU A 46 13.32 -4.01 -7.82
N LYS A 47 13.80 -4.39 -9.00
CA LYS A 47 13.89 -3.49 -10.16
C LYS A 47 12.52 -2.97 -10.57
N THR A 48 11.46 -3.78 -10.44
CA THR A 48 10.09 -3.35 -10.70
C THR A 48 9.65 -2.29 -9.69
N LEU A 49 9.93 -2.49 -8.40
CA LEU A 49 9.64 -1.49 -7.36
C LEU A 49 10.36 -0.16 -7.67
N TYR A 50 11.66 -0.22 -7.97
CA TYR A 50 12.45 0.98 -8.28
C TYR A 50 11.92 1.70 -9.53
N ASN A 51 11.59 0.94 -10.58
CA ASN A 51 11.00 1.50 -11.80
C ASN A 51 9.67 2.19 -11.52
N TRP A 52 8.81 1.62 -10.68
CA TRP A 52 7.51 2.22 -10.34
C TRP A 52 7.66 3.50 -9.49
N LYS A 53 8.66 3.57 -8.62
CA LYS A 53 8.98 4.80 -7.88
C LYS A 53 9.44 5.92 -8.81
N LYS A 54 10.24 5.60 -9.82
CA LYS A 54 10.81 6.58 -10.75
C LYS A 54 9.86 6.96 -11.90
N HIS A 55 9.06 5.99 -12.34
CA HIS A 55 8.22 6.06 -13.53
C HIS A 55 6.84 5.43 -13.23
N PRO A 56 6.03 6.02 -12.34
CA PRO A 56 4.73 5.48 -11.94
C PRO A 56 3.76 5.30 -13.12
N GLU A 57 3.87 6.13 -14.16
CA GLU A 57 3.08 6.05 -15.39
C GLU A 57 3.29 4.73 -16.15
N LYS A 58 4.42 4.06 -15.95
CA LYS A 58 4.76 2.78 -16.60
C LYS A 58 4.24 1.56 -15.84
N ALA A 59 3.68 1.75 -14.65
CA ALA A 59 3.12 0.65 -13.88
C ALA A 59 1.84 0.12 -14.51
N LYS A 60 1.78 -1.19 -14.72
CA LYS A 60 0.56 -1.85 -15.16
C LYS A 60 -0.34 -2.09 -13.96
N LEU A 61 -1.45 -1.37 -13.89
CA LEU A 61 -2.47 -1.53 -12.85
C LEU A 61 -3.30 -2.79 -13.09
N THR A 62 -2.79 -3.93 -12.63
CA THR A 62 -3.56 -5.19 -12.62
C THR A 62 -4.67 -5.12 -11.58
N ARG A 63 -5.66 -6.00 -11.71
CA ARG A 63 -6.75 -6.13 -10.73
C ARG A 63 -6.22 -6.42 -9.32
N ASP A 64 -5.30 -7.37 -9.20
CA ASP A 64 -4.65 -7.72 -7.92
C ASP A 64 -3.93 -6.51 -7.30
N LEU A 65 -3.19 -5.73 -8.11
CA LEU A 65 -2.52 -4.54 -7.62
C LEU A 65 -3.52 -3.50 -7.10
N LEU A 66 -4.60 -3.24 -7.86
CA LEU A 66 -5.64 -2.30 -7.45
C LEU A 66 -6.34 -2.73 -6.16
N GLU A 67 -6.58 -4.03 -5.99
CA GLU A 67 -7.17 -4.59 -4.79
C GLU A 67 -6.25 -4.43 -3.56
N ARG A 68 -4.96 -4.77 -3.70
CA ARG A 68 -3.94 -4.56 -2.65
C ARG A 68 -3.82 -3.09 -2.27
N VAL A 69 -3.76 -2.21 -3.26
CA VAL A 69 -3.70 -0.76 -3.07
C VAL A 69 -4.96 -0.24 -2.37
N SER A 70 -6.13 -0.78 -2.70
CA SER A 70 -7.38 -0.46 -2.00
C SER A 70 -7.32 -0.84 -0.52
N TYR A 71 -6.77 -2.02 -0.18
CA TYR A 71 -6.57 -2.41 1.23
C TYR A 71 -5.60 -1.49 1.96
N ILE A 72 -4.47 -1.13 1.33
CA ILE A 72 -3.49 -0.21 1.91
C ILE A 72 -4.14 1.15 2.22
N LEU A 73 -4.88 1.73 1.27
CA LEU A 73 -5.58 2.99 1.47
C LEU A 73 -6.65 2.88 2.56
N GLY A 74 -7.41 1.79 2.57
CA GLY A 74 -8.44 1.53 3.58
C GLY A 74 -7.86 1.43 4.98
N ILE A 75 -6.77 0.69 5.16
CA ILE A 75 -6.05 0.55 6.44
C ILE A 75 -5.51 1.90 6.88
N TYR A 76 -4.77 2.60 6.01
CA TYR A 76 -4.20 3.91 6.32
C TYR A 76 -5.29 4.89 6.77
N LYS A 77 -6.35 5.04 5.97
CA LYS A 77 -7.47 5.93 6.31
C LYS A 77 -8.13 5.55 7.63
N SER A 78 -8.34 4.26 7.88
CA SER A 78 -8.97 3.79 9.11
C SER A 78 -8.10 4.09 10.33
N LEU A 79 -6.79 3.87 10.24
CA LEU A 79 -5.86 4.21 11.33
C LEU A 79 -5.85 5.72 11.62
N GLN A 80 -5.81 6.56 10.58
CA GLN A 80 -5.84 8.02 10.72
C GLN A 80 -7.16 8.55 11.30
N ILE A 81 -8.27 7.83 11.14
CA ILE A 81 -9.57 8.20 11.71
C ILE A 81 -9.72 7.68 13.15
N LEU A 82 -9.30 6.45 13.40
CA LEU A 82 -9.56 5.74 14.66
C LEU A 82 -8.57 6.11 15.76
N LEU A 83 -7.34 6.46 15.40
CA LEU A 83 -6.30 6.76 16.37
C LEU A 83 -6.18 8.28 16.60
N PRO A 84 -6.14 8.73 17.86
CA PRO A 84 -6.16 10.15 18.18
C PRO A 84 -4.83 10.86 17.87
N ASP A 85 -3.74 10.11 17.74
CA ASP A 85 -2.41 10.62 17.39
C ASP A 85 -1.98 10.05 16.03
N PRO A 86 -1.75 10.90 15.01
CA PRO A 86 -1.22 10.48 13.72
C PRO A 86 0.10 9.72 13.81
N THR A 87 0.93 10.01 14.82
CA THR A 87 2.18 9.29 15.06
C THR A 87 1.93 7.83 15.45
N LEU A 88 0.91 7.57 16.26
CA LEU A 88 0.49 6.21 16.60
C LEU A 88 -0.10 5.50 15.38
N ALA A 89 -0.86 6.22 14.55
CA ALA A 89 -1.38 5.68 13.29
C ALA A 89 -0.27 5.26 12.32
N ASP A 90 0.80 6.05 12.22
CA ASP A 90 1.93 5.74 11.34
C ASP A 90 2.80 4.60 11.87
N GLN A 91 2.87 4.42 13.19
CA GLN A 91 3.68 3.36 13.82
C GLN A 91 2.93 2.04 13.96
N TRP A 92 1.60 2.03 13.84
CA TRP A 92 0.74 0.89 14.19
C TRP A 92 1.17 -0.44 13.56
N LEU A 93 1.60 -0.44 12.29
CA LEU A 93 2.03 -1.67 11.61
C LEU A 93 3.28 -2.31 12.22
N GLN A 94 4.10 -1.53 12.93
CA GLN A 94 5.35 -1.96 13.57
C GLN A 94 5.18 -2.15 15.09
N THR A 95 4.05 -1.73 15.65
CA THR A 95 3.79 -1.86 17.08
C THR A 95 3.26 -3.27 17.39
N PRO A 96 3.86 -4.00 18.36
CA PRO A 96 3.29 -5.23 18.89
C PRO A 96 1.81 -5.07 19.24
N ASN A 97 0.99 -6.04 18.84
CA ASN A 97 -0.46 -5.96 19.02
C ASN A 97 -0.99 -7.22 19.73
N ASP A 98 -1.56 -7.01 20.91
CA ASP A 98 -2.08 -8.08 21.77
C ASP A 98 -3.47 -8.59 21.32
N ASN A 99 -4.05 -8.03 20.26
CA ASN A 99 -5.23 -8.61 19.64
C ASN A 99 -4.93 -10.07 19.25
N PRO A 100 -5.84 -11.03 19.52
CA PRO A 100 -5.61 -12.45 19.24
C PRO A 100 -5.14 -12.76 17.81
N LEU A 101 -5.55 -11.95 16.82
CA LEU A 101 -5.13 -12.08 15.42
C LEU A 101 -3.62 -11.93 15.22
N PHE A 102 -2.97 -11.06 15.99
CA PHE A 102 -1.54 -10.79 15.88
C PHE A 102 -0.72 -11.52 16.95
N SER A 103 -1.38 -12.03 18.00
CA SER A 103 -0.79 -12.81 19.11
C SER A 103 0.50 -12.19 19.67
N GLY A 104 0.48 -10.87 19.89
CA GLY A 104 1.62 -10.12 20.45
C GLY A 104 2.68 -9.69 19.43
N SER A 105 2.61 -10.14 18.17
CA SER A 105 3.48 -9.66 17.10
C SER A 105 2.97 -8.35 16.51
N ALA A 106 3.84 -7.63 15.80
CA ALA A 106 3.40 -6.49 15.01
C ALA A 106 2.59 -6.97 13.78
N PRO A 107 1.59 -6.19 13.31
CA PRO A 107 0.79 -6.56 12.14
C PRO A 107 1.62 -6.87 10.88
N LEU A 108 2.77 -6.24 10.71
CA LEU A 108 3.65 -6.42 9.55
C LEU A 108 4.48 -7.73 9.58
N GLU A 109 4.50 -8.43 10.72
CA GLU A 109 5.25 -9.69 10.91
C GLU A 109 4.40 -10.94 10.65
N ARG A 110 3.13 -10.75 10.26
CA ARG A 110 2.16 -11.83 10.06
C ARG A 110 1.87 -12.13 8.59
#